data_AF-A0A1Y1Q2R3-F1
#
_entry.id   AF-A0A1Y1Q2R3-F1
#
_cell.length_a   1.000
_cell.length_b   1.000
_cell.length_c   1.000
_cell.angle_alpha   90.00
_cell.angle_beta   90.00
_cell.angle_gamma   90.00
#
_symmetry.space_group_name_H-M   'P 1'
#
loop_
_entity.id
_entity.type
_entity.pdbx_description
1 polymer ?
#
loop_
_entity_poly.entity_id
_entity_poly.type
_entity_poly.pdbx_seq_one_letter_code
_entity_poly.pdbx_strand_id
1 'polypeptide(L)'
;MTNTHRKTLTRLFQDPIPANISWWEIENLFLALGAILKEGRGSRIKVKFPGVPPAIFHRPHSRNEADKGAIRSVRRLLIDANINPKEI
;
A
#
# COMPACT_ATOMS: atom_id res chain seq x y z
N MET A 1 13.21 6.02 4.23
CA MET A 1 12.76 5.20 3.07
C MET A 1 13.96 4.43 2.50
N THR A 2 13.84 3.11 2.26
CA THR A 2 14.96 2.24 1.81
C THR A 2 14.85 1.87 0.34
N ASN A 3 15.89 1.25 -0.24
CA ASN A 3 15.83 0.70 -1.60
C ASN A 3 14.72 -0.34 -1.79
N THR A 4 14.42 -1.14 -0.76
CA THR A 4 13.32 -2.10 -0.80
C THR A 4 11.97 -1.38 -0.91
N HIS A 5 11.75 -0.32 -0.13
CA HIS A 5 10.51 0.47 -0.22
C HIS A 5 10.33 1.11 -1.59
N ARG A 6 11.41 1.66 -2.17
CA ARG A 6 11.40 2.21 -3.53
C ARG A 6 11.01 1.16 -4.56
N LYS A 7 11.56 -0.06 -4.47
CA LYS A 7 11.19 -1.18 -5.35
C LYS A 7 9.71 -1.56 -5.20
N THR A 8 9.19 -1.66 -3.98
CA THR A 8 7.76 -1.92 -3.74
C THR A 8 6.89 -0.84 -4.35
N LEU A 9 7.25 0.44 -4.15
CA LEU A 9 6.54 1.57 -4.73
C LEU A 9 6.52 1.48 -6.26
N THR A 10 7.66 1.24 -6.91
CA THR A 10 7.73 1.05 -8.36
C THR A 10 6.84 -0.10 -8.83
N ARG A 11 6.89 -1.26 -8.16
CA ARG A 11 6.05 -2.43 -8.48
C ARG A 11 4.56 -2.12 -8.37
N LEU A 12 4.14 -1.37 -7.35
CA LEU A 12 2.74 -0.96 -7.18
C LEU A 12 2.22 -0.10 -8.34
N PHE A 13 3.09 0.57 -9.09
CA PHE A 13 2.76 1.42 -10.24
C PHE A 13 3.05 0.76 -11.60
N GLN A 14 3.46 -0.51 -11.64
CA GLN A 14 3.68 -1.24 -12.90
C GLN A 14 2.37 -1.62 -13.60
N ASP A 15 2.38 -1.60 -14.92
CA ASP A 15 1.30 -2.12 -15.76
C ASP A 15 1.88 -3.21 -16.69
N PRO A 16 1.32 -4.44 -16.68
CA PRO A 16 0.18 -4.91 -15.89
C PRO A 16 0.48 -5.02 -14.38
N ILE A 17 -0.58 -4.93 -13.56
CA ILE A 17 -0.47 -5.03 -12.10
C ILE A 17 0.14 -6.38 -11.69
N PRO A 18 1.27 -6.40 -10.96
CA PRO A 18 1.89 -7.62 -10.49
C PRO A 18 1.00 -8.32 -9.45
N ALA A 19 0.99 -9.65 -9.44
CA ALA A 19 0.19 -10.43 -8.49
C ALA A 19 0.98 -10.89 -7.25
N ASN A 20 2.26 -10.54 -7.14
CA ASN A 20 3.21 -11.11 -6.19
C ASN A 20 3.80 -10.09 -5.20
N ILE A 21 3.06 -9.01 -4.89
CA ILE A 21 3.48 -8.06 -3.85
C ILE A 21 2.88 -8.53 -2.53
N SER A 22 3.73 -8.79 -1.55
CA SER A 22 3.24 -9.17 -0.22
C SER A 22 2.59 -7.99 0.48
N TRP A 23 1.54 -8.26 1.24
CA TRP A 23 0.86 -7.25 2.06
C TRP A 23 1.80 -6.63 3.09
N TRP A 24 2.74 -7.40 3.61
CA TRP A 24 3.77 -6.91 4.53
C TRP A 24 4.69 -5.86 3.88
N GLU A 25 5.10 -6.05 2.61
CA GLU A 25 5.84 -5.02 1.87
C GLU A 25 5.03 -3.72 1.74
N ILE A 26 3.71 -3.82 1.56
CA ILE A 26 2.80 -2.68 1.44
C ILE A 26 2.66 -1.94 2.77
N GLU A 27 2.45 -2.65 3.89
CA GLU A 27 2.35 -2.03 5.22
C GLU A 27 3.64 -1.28 5.60
N ASN A 28 4.80 -1.90 5.37
CA ASN A 28 6.09 -1.24 5.63
C ASN A 28 6.31 -0.02 4.73
N LEU A 29 5.89 -0.10 3.46
CA LEU A 29 5.93 1.04 2.56
C LEU A 29 5.06 2.19 3.09
N PHE A 30 3.82 1.91 3.53
CA PHE A 30 2.96 2.94 4.11
C PHE A 30 3.59 3.63 5.31
N LEU A 31 4.14 2.87 6.26
CA LEU A 31 4.85 3.45 7.41
C LEU A 31 6.04 4.30 6.98
N ALA A 32 6.83 3.81 6.01
CA ALA A 32 7.99 4.54 5.49
C ALA A 32 7.64 5.82 4.74
N LEU A 33 6.42 5.93 4.22
CA LEU A 33 5.86 7.11 3.57
C LEU A 33 5.13 8.04 4.55
N GLY A 34 5.14 7.74 5.86
CA GLY A 34 4.53 8.57 6.89
C GLY A 34 3.04 8.34 7.09
N ALA A 35 2.49 7.22 6.60
CA ALA A 35 1.12 6.85 6.92
C ALA A 35 0.99 6.42 8.39
N ILE A 36 -0.17 6.70 8.97
CA ILE A 36 -0.59 6.14 10.25
C ILE A 36 -1.46 4.91 9.97
N LEU A 37 -1.06 3.78 10.53
CA LEU A 37 -1.79 2.52 10.45
C LEU A 37 -2.56 2.29 11.76
N LYS A 38 -3.85 1.91 11.65
CA LYS A 38 -4.67 1.49 12.80
C LYS A 38 -5.39 0.19 12.50
N GLU A 39 -5.35 -0.75 13.44
CA GLU A 39 -6.11 -1.98 13.33
C GLU A 39 -7.62 -1.70 13.47
N GLY A 40 -8.40 -2.35 12.62
CA GLY A 40 -9.86 -2.33 12.64
C GLY A 40 -10.44 -3.63 13.18
N ARG A 41 -11.78 -3.79 13.07
CA ARG A 41 -12.43 -5.06 13.42
C ARG A 41 -12.12 -6.16 12.39
N GLY A 42 -11.74 -7.33 12.89
CA GLY A 42 -11.23 -8.44 12.07
C GLY A 42 -9.86 -8.09 11.50
N SER A 43 -9.49 -8.68 10.36
CA SER A 43 -8.21 -8.36 9.71
C SER A 43 -8.29 -7.13 8.81
N ARG A 44 -8.96 -6.08 9.28
CA ARG A 44 -8.99 -4.79 8.60
C ARG A 44 -7.89 -3.89 9.13
N ILE A 45 -7.31 -3.11 8.23
CA ILE A 45 -6.35 -2.07 8.58
C ILE A 45 -6.77 -0.75 7.95
N LYS A 46 -6.81 0.29 8.77
CA LYS A 46 -7.06 1.66 8.35
C LYS A 46 -5.73 2.35 8.11
N VAL A 47 -5.55 2.90 6.93
CA VAL A 47 -4.37 3.64 6.49
C VAL A 47 -4.75 5.10 6.35
N LYS A 48 -3.99 6.01 6.96
CA LYS A 48 -4.23 7.46 6.87
C LYS A 48 -2.94 8.19 6.54
N PHE A 49 -2.96 8.94 5.44
CA PHE A 49 -1.99 10.00 5.14
C PHE A 49 -2.53 11.36 5.59
N PRO A 50 -1.68 12.33 5.98
CA PRO A 50 -2.11 13.70 6.23
C PRO A 50 -2.81 14.30 5.01
N GLY A 51 -3.95 14.98 5.21
CA GLY A 51 -4.70 15.62 4.12
C GLY A 51 -5.50 14.69 3.20
N VAL A 52 -5.38 13.36 3.35
CA VAL A 52 -6.09 12.37 2.53
C VAL A 52 -7.16 11.65 3.35
N PRO A 53 -8.36 11.40 2.80
CA PRO A 53 -9.33 10.52 3.43
C PRO A 53 -8.73 9.15 3.75
N PRO A 54 -9.01 8.58 4.93
CA PRO A 54 -8.44 7.29 5.30
C PRO A 54 -9.02 6.16 4.44
N ALA A 55 -8.17 5.23 4.01
CA ALA A 55 -8.58 4.01 3.33
C ALA A 55 -8.62 2.83 4.31
N ILE A 56 -9.48 1.85 4.03
CA ILE A 56 -9.58 0.61 4.79
C ILE A 56 -9.28 -0.54 3.85
N PHE A 57 -8.36 -1.41 4.26
CA PHE A 57 -7.99 -2.62 3.53
C PHE A 57 -8.24 -3.85 4.39
N HIS A 58 -8.42 -4.98 3.74
CA HIS A 58 -8.41 -6.28 4.37
C HIS A 58 -7.03 -6.92 4.19
N ARG A 59 -6.41 -7.35 5.29
CA ARG A 59 -5.19 -8.17 5.22
C ARG A 59 -5.58 -9.53 4.62
N PRO A 60 -4.82 -10.03 3.63
CA PRO A 60 -5.06 -11.37 3.10
C PRO A 60 -4.72 -12.42 4.17
N HIS A 61 -5.57 -13.43 4.31
CA HIS A 61 -5.51 -14.40 5.42
C HIS A 61 -4.77 -15.71 5.09
N SER A 62 -4.58 -16.04 3.81
CA SER A 62 -4.11 -17.38 3.40
C SER A 62 -2.92 -17.39 2.45
N ARG A 63 -2.68 -16.27 1.76
CA ARG A 63 -1.51 -16.04 0.93
C ARG A 63 -1.07 -14.64 1.27
N ASN A 64 0.12 -14.45 1.82
CA ASN A 64 0.60 -13.13 2.25
C ASN A 64 0.65 -12.09 1.12
N GLU A 65 0.26 -12.44 -0.11
CA GLU A 65 0.18 -11.61 -1.30
C GLU A 65 -1.13 -10.82 -1.36
N ALA A 66 -1.02 -9.54 -1.71
CA ALA A 66 -2.15 -8.70 -2.00
C ALA A 66 -2.78 -9.09 -3.34
N ASP A 67 -4.10 -9.26 -3.39
CA ASP A 67 -4.77 -9.47 -4.68
C ASP A 67 -4.70 -8.21 -5.56
N LYS A 68 -4.97 -8.37 -6.86
CA LYS A 68 -4.90 -7.26 -7.83
C LYS A 68 -5.88 -6.13 -7.50
N GLY A 69 -7.01 -6.41 -6.87
CA GLY A 69 -7.96 -5.41 -6.41
C GLY A 69 -7.40 -4.57 -5.27
N ALA A 70 -6.83 -5.23 -4.26
CA ALA A 70 -6.12 -4.56 -3.17
C ALA A 70 -4.98 -3.70 -3.69
N ILE A 71 -4.17 -4.21 -4.63
CA ILE A 71 -3.07 -3.43 -5.24
C ILE A 71 -3.59 -2.20 -6.00
N ARG A 72 -4.70 -2.30 -6.74
CA ARG A 72 -5.35 -1.13 -7.36
C ARG A 72 -5.75 -0.08 -6.34
N SER A 73 -6.38 -0.51 -5.24
CA SER A 73 -6.80 0.39 -4.18
C SER A 73 -5.61 1.03 -3.45
N VAL A 74 -4.52 0.29 -3.24
CA VAL A 74 -3.26 0.81 -2.69
C VAL A 74 -2.67 1.86 -3.62
N ARG A 75 -2.56 1.58 -4.92
CA ARG A 75 -2.09 2.56 -5.92
C ARG A 75 -2.95 3.82 -5.88
N ARG A 76 -4.27 3.68 -5.82
CA ARG A 76 -5.18 4.83 -5.76
C ARG A 76 -4.94 5.70 -4.53
N LEU A 77 -4.81 5.09 -3.34
CA LEU A 77 -4.51 5.82 -2.11
C LEU A 77 -3.19 6.59 -2.21
N LEU A 78 -2.16 5.98 -2.79
CA LEU A 78 -0.86 6.65 -2.98
C LEU A 78 -0.96 7.83 -3.94
N ILE A 79 -1.72 7.69 -5.03
CA ILE A 79 -2.01 8.82 -5.95
C ILE A 79 -2.77 9.93 -5.23
N ASP A 80 -3.79 9.60 -4.44
CA ASP A 80 -4.56 10.59 -3.66
C ASP A 80 -3.68 11.30 -2.60
N ALA A 81 -2.61 10.63 -2.15
CA ALA A 81 -1.57 11.20 -1.29
C ALA A 81 -0.46 11.95 -2.03
N ASN A 82 -0.59 12.12 -3.35
CA ASN A 82 0.43 12.71 -4.23
C ASN A 82 1.80 11.99 -4.13
N ILE A 83 1.77 10.66 -3.97
CA ILE A 83 2.94 9.79 -3.89
C ILE A 83 3.02 9.00 -5.19
N ASN A 84 4.10 9.16 -5.94
CA ASN A 84 4.39 8.38 -7.12
C ASN A 84 5.90 8.08 -7.24
N PRO A 85 6.30 6.99 -7.91
CA PRO A 85 7.71 6.60 -8.01
C PRO A 85 8.57 7.54 -8.87
N LYS A 86 7.99 8.46 -9.64
CA LYS A 86 8.75 9.38 -10.50
C LYS A 86 9.24 10.63 -9.75
N GLU A 87 8.60 10.97 -8.63
CA GLU A 87 8.84 12.19 -7.87
C GLU A 87 9.61 11.95 -6.55
N ILE A 88 10.06 10.71 -6.29
CA ILE A 88 10.59 10.28 -4.98
C ILE A 88 11.95 9.60 -5.09
#